data_AF-A0A8T8HWI4-F1
#
_entry.id   AF-A0A8T8HWI4-F1
#
_cell.length_a   1.000
_cell.length_b   1.000
_cell.length_c   1.000
_cell.angle_alpha   90.00
_cell.angle_beta   90.00
_cell.angle_gamma   90.00
#
_symmetry.space_group_name_H-M   'P 1'
#
loop_
_entity.id
_entity.type
_entity.pdbx_description
1 polymer ?
#
loop_
_entity_poly.entity_id
_entity_poly.type
_entity_poly.pdbx_seq_one_letter_code
_entity_poly.pdbx_strand_id
1 'polypeptide(L)'
;GFLRRHELLHMDGHFGNMRTDGERIHLTDFGLATSPRFDLSAAEQEFVRRNATHDAAYAAMRLVNWLVTEVCGVAVPPGGVPTARNEYVLRCAAGHVPDDVPPTVAAILARHAPAAAKMNSFYWRLFDGDMTAEYPGL
;
A
#
# COMPACT_ATOMS: atom_id res chain seq x y z
N GLY A 1 -10.73 4.72 -5.48
CA GLY A 1 -10.26 3.72 -6.47
C GLY A 1 -11.41 2.84 -6.92
N PHE A 2 -11.15 1.91 -7.85
CA PHE A 2 -12.14 0.97 -8.39
C PHE A 2 -12.86 0.18 -7.28
N LEU A 3 -12.11 -0.52 -6.42
CA LEU A 3 -12.64 -1.32 -5.31
C LEU A 3 -13.58 -0.54 -4.38
N ARG A 4 -13.15 0.65 -3.91
CA ARG A 4 -13.97 1.53 -3.08
C ARG A 4 -15.29 1.93 -3.75
N ARG A 5 -15.31 2.21 -5.06
CA ARG A 5 -16.56 2.55 -5.77
C ARG A 5 -17.54 1.38 -5.83
N HIS A 6 -17.01 0.16 -5.83
CA HIS A 6 -17.81 -1.07 -5.78
C HIS A 6 -18.08 -1.54 -4.36
N GLU A 7 -17.74 -0.76 -3.33
CA GLU A 7 -17.86 -1.14 -1.91
C GLU A 7 -17.25 -2.52 -1.65
N LEU A 8 -16.10 -2.79 -2.26
CA LEU A 8 -15.34 -4.03 -2.09
C LEU A 8 -14.02 -3.71 -1.44
N LEU A 9 -13.64 -4.52 -0.45
CA LEU A 9 -12.35 -4.50 0.21
C LEU A 9 -11.66 -5.84 -0.09
N HIS A 10 -10.55 -5.81 -0.83
CA HIS A 10 -9.84 -7.01 -1.27
C HIS A 10 -8.88 -7.53 -0.18
N MET A 11 -8.32 -6.63 0.63
CA MET A 11 -7.36 -6.90 1.72
C MET A 11 -6.01 -7.49 1.32
N ASP A 12 -5.83 -7.93 0.08
CA ASP A 12 -4.56 -8.43 -0.45
C ASP A 12 -4.34 -8.06 -1.93
N GLY A 13 -4.72 -6.84 -2.29
CA GLY A 13 -4.58 -6.31 -3.66
C GLY A 13 -3.14 -5.93 -4.03
N HIS A 14 -2.15 -6.82 -3.84
CA HIS A 14 -0.78 -6.58 -4.30
C HIS A 14 -0.58 -6.97 -5.77
N PHE A 15 0.54 -6.55 -6.38
CA PHE A 15 0.83 -6.82 -7.80
C PHE A 15 0.83 -8.30 -8.21
N GLY A 16 1.15 -9.23 -7.30
CA GLY A 16 1.05 -10.68 -7.59
C GLY A 16 -0.40 -11.20 -7.76
N ASN A 17 -1.38 -10.46 -7.23
CA ASN A 17 -2.82 -10.73 -7.32
C ASN A 17 -3.49 -9.84 -8.37
N MET A 18 -2.67 -9.19 -9.21
CA MET A 18 -3.11 -8.46 -10.40
C MET A 18 -2.62 -9.20 -11.63
N ARG A 19 -3.54 -9.52 -12.53
CA ARG A 19 -3.25 -10.09 -13.85
C ARG A 19 -3.61 -9.09 -14.92
N THR A 20 -2.91 -9.12 -16.04
CA THR A 20 -3.24 -8.27 -17.18
C THR A 20 -3.24 -9.11 -18.44
N ASP A 21 -4.20 -8.84 -19.31
CA ASP A 21 -4.26 -9.36 -20.68
C ASP A 21 -3.61 -8.38 -21.68
N GLY A 22 -3.03 -7.28 -21.20
CA GLY A 22 -2.46 -6.19 -22.01
C GLY A 22 -3.42 -5.01 -22.20
N GLU A 23 -4.72 -5.21 -22.00
CA GLU A 23 -5.75 -4.16 -22.13
C GLU A 23 -6.33 -3.77 -20.78
N ARG A 24 -6.50 -4.74 -19.88
CA ARG A 24 -7.18 -4.58 -18.60
C ARG A 24 -6.40 -5.24 -17.47
N ILE A 25 -6.56 -4.68 -16.28
CA ILE A 25 -6.09 -5.30 -15.05
C ILE A 25 -7.26 -6.05 -14.41
N HIS A 26 -7.01 -7.32 -14.09
CA HIS A 26 -7.91 -8.23 -13.39
C HIS A 26 -7.36 -8.48 -11.99
N LEU A 27 -8.21 -8.31 -10.98
CA LEU A 27 -7.88 -8.68 -9.60
C LEU A 27 -8.20 -10.16 -9.40
N THR A 28 -7.32 -10.87 -8.69
CA THR A 28 -7.44 -12.30 -8.40
C THR A 28 -7.25 -12.55 -6.91
N ASP A 29 -7.60 -13.74 -6.46
CA ASP A 29 -7.48 -14.16 -5.05
C ASP A 29 -8.32 -13.31 -4.09
N PHE A 30 -9.63 -13.51 -4.14
CA PHE A 30 -10.59 -12.85 -3.26
C PHE A 30 -10.75 -13.57 -1.90
N GLY A 31 -9.79 -14.41 -1.49
CA GLY A 31 -9.90 -15.22 -0.26
C GLY A 31 -10.05 -14.41 1.03
N LEU A 32 -9.61 -13.14 1.02
CA LEU A 32 -9.72 -12.19 2.13
C LEU A 32 -10.73 -11.06 1.87
N ALA A 33 -11.47 -11.13 0.75
CA ALA A 33 -12.30 -10.02 0.33
C ALA A 33 -13.59 -9.93 1.17
N THR A 34 -14.01 -8.70 1.49
CA THR A 34 -15.26 -8.41 2.21
C THR A 34 -15.94 -7.15 1.67
N SER A 35 -17.20 -6.93 2.04
CA SER A 35 -18.02 -5.81 1.59
C SER A 35 -19.03 -5.42 2.66
N PRO A 36 -19.34 -4.12 2.86
CA PRO A 36 -20.44 -3.71 3.73
C PRO A 36 -21.81 -4.20 3.22
N ARG A 37 -21.89 -4.78 2.01
CA ARG A 37 -23.11 -5.40 1.48
C ARG A 37 -23.33 -6.85 1.93
N PHE A 38 -22.35 -7.46 2.59
CA PHE A 38 -22.49 -8.80 3.15
C PHE A 38 -23.26 -8.76 4.48
N ASP A 39 -23.75 -9.93 4.91
CA ASP A 39 -24.32 -10.09 6.24
C ASP A 39 -23.18 -10.15 7.28
N LEU A 40 -22.82 -8.98 7.79
CA LEU A 40 -21.67 -8.78 8.68
C LEU A 40 -22.12 -8.52 10.11
N SER A 41 -21.42 -9.13 11.06
CA SER A 41 -21.50 -8.76 12.48
C SER A 41 -21.06 -7.31 12.71
N ALA A 42 -21.40 -6.75 13.88
CA ALA A 42 -21.00 -5.38 14.23
C ALA A 42 -19.46 -5.17 14.20
N ALA A 43 -18.69 -6.19 14.62
CA ALA A 43 -17.23 -6.14 14.61
C ALA A 43 -16.68 -6.11 13.17
N GLU A 44 -17.27 -6.87 12.25
CA GLU A 44 -16.85 -6.92 10.84
C GLU A 44 -17.24 -5.64 10.10
N GLN A 45 -18.39 -5.04 10.41
CA GLN A 45 -18.77 -3.73 9.85
C GLN A 45 -17.78 -2.64 10.27
N GLU A 46 -17.37 -2.64 11.53
CA GLU A 46 -16.36 -1.71 12.04
C GLU A 46 -14.99 -1.96 11.40
N PHE A 47 -14.62 -3.23 11.19
CA PHE A 47 -13.42 -3.58 10.43
C PHE A 47 -13.48 -3.01 9.01
N VAL A 48 -14.57 -3.22 8.26
CA VAL A 48 -14.73 -2.70 6.90
C VAL A 48 -14.65 -1.17 6.88
N ARG A 49 -15.33 -0.50 7.81
CA ARG A 49 -15.34 0.96 7.91
C ARG A 49 -13.94 1.52 8.14
N ARG A 50 -13.21 0.95 9.09
CA ARG A 50 -11.85 1.37 9.46
C ARG A 50 -10.83 1.07 8.36
N ASN A 51 -11.00 -0.01 7.61
CA ASN A 51 -10.09 -0.44 6.56
C ASN A 51 -10.49 0.04 5.15
N ALA A 52 -11.47 0.93 5.01
CA ALA A 52 -12.01 1.35 3.71
C ALA A 52 -10.98 1.94 2.72
N THR A 53 -9.82 2.41 3.20
CA THR A 53 -8.72 2.93 2.38
C THR A 53 -7.54 1.96 2.25
N HIS A 54 -7.60 0.79 2.90
CA HIS A 54 -6.50 -0.16 3.01
C HIS A 54 -5.96 -0.57 1.63
N ASP A 55 -6.81 -1.03 0.71
CA ASP A 55 -6.35 -1.52 -0.60
C ASP A 55 -5.63 -0.45 -1.41
N ALA A 56 -6.12 0.79 -1.40
CA ALA A 56 -5.49 1.89 -2.11
C ALA A 56 -4.14 2.26 -1.48
N ALA A 57 -4.08 2.26 -0.14
CA ALA A 57 -2.86 2.52 0.61
C ALA A 57 -1.81 1.41 0.41
N TYR A 58 -2.26 0.16 0.36
CA TYR A 58 -1.42 -1.00 0.13
C TYR A 58 -0.84 -0.98 -1.29
N ALA A 59 -1.66 -0.75 -2.31
CA ALA A 59 -1.18 -0.59 -3.68
C ALA A 59 -0.20 0.58 -3.83
N ALA A 60 -0.49 1.72 -3.20
CA ALA A 60 0.42 2.87 -3.16
C ALA A 60 1.76 2.52 -2.50
N MET A 61 1.74 1.82 -1.38
CA MET A 61 2.93 1.32 -0.71
C MET A 61 3.76 0.42 -1.62
N ARG A 62 3.15 -0.57 -2.28
CA ARG A 62 3.85 -1.49 -3.20
C ARG A 62 4.49 -0.74 -4.37
N LEU A 63 3.77 0.21 -4.97
CA LEU A 63 4.29 1.03 -6.08
C LEU A 63 5.46 1.91 -5.63
N VAL A 64 5.29 2.67 -4.55
CA VAL A 64 6.31 3.60 -4.04
C VAL A 64 7.56 2.85 -3.64
N ASN A 65 7.43 1.74 -2.90
CA ASN A 65 8.58 0.94 -2.49
C ASN A 65 9.34 0.39 -3.70
N TRP A 66 8.62 -0.07 -4.74
CA TRP A 66 9.23 -0.53 -5.98
C TRP A 66 9.97 0.60 -6.71
N LEU A 67 9.37 1.78 -6.86
CA LEU A 67 10.02 2.94 -7.50
C LEU A 67 11.29 3.37 -6.77
N VAL A 68 11.24 3.40 -5.43
CA VAL A 68 12.41 3.80 -4.62
C VAL A 68 13.56 2.80 -4.77
N THR A 69 13.28 1.50 -4.83
CA THR A 69 14.33 0.48 -4.99
C THR A 69 14.81 0.37 -6.43
N GLU A 70 13.90 0.17 -7.39
CA GLU A 70 14.27 -0.19 -8.76
C GLU A 70 14.58 1.03 -9.65
N VAL A 71 13.97 2.18 -9.38
CA VAL A 71 14.15 3.39 -10.21
C VAL A 71 15.07 4.40 -9.54
N CYS A 72 14.93 4.59 -8.23
CA CYS A 72 15.79 5.52 -7.47
C CYS A 72 17.07 4.84 -6.93
N GLY A 73 17.24 3.53 -7.14
CA GLY A 73 18.46 2.79 -6.81
C GLY A 73 18.72 2.61 -5.32
N VAL A 74 17.71 2.77 -4.45
CA VAL A 74 17.89 2.60 -3.00
C VAL A 74 17.93 1.12 -2.64
N ALA A 75 19.13 0.62 -2.37
CA ALA A 75 19.37 -0.77 -2.05
C ALA A 75 18.60 -1.24 -0.80
N VAL A 76 18.07 -2.45 -0.87
CA VAL A 76 17.49 -3.18 0.26
C VAL A 76 18.37 -4.40 0.53
N PRO A 77 18.89 -4.59 1.76
CA PRO A 77 19.72 -5.75 2.07
C PRO A 77 18.93 -7.05 1.89
N PRO A 78 19.52 -8.11 1.30
CA PRO A 78 18.89 -9.43 1.26
C PRO A 78 18.55 -9.92 2.68
N GLY A 79 17.28 -10.21 2.93
CA GLY A 79 16.81 -10.67 4.25
C GLY A 79 16.89 -9.64 5.38
N GLY A 80 17.20 -8.37 5.08
CA GLY A 80 17.33 -7.30 6.08
C GLY A 80 16.17 -6.31 6.10
N VAL A 81 16.20 -5.41 7.08
CA VAL A 81 15.23 -4.32 7.21
C VAL A 81 15.52 -3.25 6.13
N PRO A 82 14.52 -2.81 5.35
CA PRO A 82 14.67 -1.83 4.26
C PRO A 82 14.72 -0.40 4.81
N THR A 83 15.60 -0.12 5.78
CA THR A 83 15.69 1.16 6.50
C THR A 83 15.91 2.33 5.54
N ALA A 84 16.92 2.25 4.66
CA ALA A 84 17.23 3.31 3.70
C ALA A 84 16.06 3.61 2.77
N ARG A 85 15.34 2.58 2.30
CA ARG A 85 14.13 2.75 1.48
C ARG A 85 13.01 3.42 2.28
N ASN A 86 12.78 3.02 3.53
CA ASN A 86 11.75 3.63 4.37
C ASN A 86 12.06 5.11 4.68
N GLU A 87 13.32 5.44 4.96
CA GLU A 87 13.77 6.83 5.15
C GLU A 87 13.57 7.68 3.89
N TYR A 88 13.86 7.11 2.71
CA TYR A 88 13.60 7.76 1.44
C TYR A 88 12.09 8.04 1.24
N VAL A 89 11.23 7.06 1.55
CA VAL A 89 9.78 7.22 1.48
C VAL A 89 9.28 8.29 2.46
N LEU A 90 9.80 8.32 3.69
CA LEU A 90 9.47 9.34 4.69
C LEU A 90 9.85 10.74 4.22
N ARG A 91 11.03 10.88 3.59
CA ARG A 91 11.50 12.13 2.99
C ARG A 91 10.56 12.63 1.89
N CYS A 92 10.18 11.74 0.98
CA CYS A 92 9.20 12.04 -0.07
C CYS A 92 7.82 12.41 0.51
N ALA A 93 7.38 11.72 1.57
CA ALA A 93 6.12 12.00 2.25
C ALA A 93 6.11 13.39 2.92
N ALA A 94 7.28 13.88 3.34
CA ALA A 94 7.47 15.23 3.85
C ALA A 94 7.60 16.30 2.74
N GLY A 95 7.40 15.94 1.47
CA GLY A 95 7.49 16.86 0.33
C GLY A 95 8.90 17.04 -0.26
N HIS A 96 9.88 16.28 0.23
CA HIS A 96 11.28 16.41 -0.18
C HIS A 96 11.66 15.28 -1.15
N VAL A 97 11.09 15.32 -2.37
CA VAL A 97 11.48 14.39 -3.44
C VAL A 97 12.79 14.87 -4.08
N PRO A 98 13.81 14.02 -4.24
CA PRO A 98 15.09 14.42 -4.83
C PRO A 98 14.97 14.89 -6.29
N ASP A 99 15.78 15.89 -6.66
CA ASP A 99 15.74 16.56 -7.98
C ASP A 99 16.25 15.68 -9.13
N ASP A 100 17.03 14.64 -8.83
CA ASP A 100 17.57 13.68 -9.80
C ASP A 100 16.57 12.59 -10.20
N VAL A 101 15.39 12.55 -9.55
CA VAL A 101 14.31 11.62 -9.88
C VAL A 101 13.57 12.08 -11.15
N PRO A 102 13.30 11.18 -12.12
CA PRO A 102 12.53 11.53 -13.30
C PRO A 102 11.18 12.19 -12.94
N PRO A 103 10.76 13.28 -13.62
CA PRO A 103 9.59 14.08 -13.19
C PRO A 103 8.30 13.28 -12.99
N THR A 104 8.05 12.29 -13.85
CA THR A 104 6.89 11.39 -13.72
C THR A 104 6.94 10.55 -12.45
N VAL A 105 8.12 10.03 -12.10
CA VAL A 105 8.34 9.26 -10.86
C VAL A 105 8.22 10.18 -9.66
N ALA A 106 8.79 11.38 -9.73
CA ALA A 106 8.70 12.38 -8.67
C ALA A 106 7.24 12.75 -8.35
N ALA A 107 6.41 12.95 -9.38
CA ALA A 107 4.98 13.23 -9.21
C ALA A 107 4.23 12.07 -8.53
N ILE A 108 4.56 10.81 -8.89
CA ILE A 108 3.98 9.62 -8.24
C ILE A 108 4.41 9.54 -6.79
N LEU A 109 5.71 9.72 -6.50
CA LEU A 109 6.25 9.71 -5.14
C LEU A 109 5.62 10.80 -4.28
N ALA A 110 5.57 12.05 -4.75
CA ALA A 110 4.94 13.15 -4.03
C ALA A 110 3.47 12.85 -3.68
N ARG A 111 2.74 12.23 -4.61
CA ARG A 111 1.33 11.89 -4.40
C ARG A 111 1.10 10.73 -3.44
N HIS A 112 1.95 9.71 -3.48
CA HIS A 112 1.67 8.41 -2.86
C HIS A 112 2.57 8.07 -1.66
N ALA A 113 3.70 8.77 -1.48
CA ALA A 113 4.61 8.55 -0.37
C ALA A 113 3.97 8.71 1.01
N PRO A 114 3.05 9.67 1.28
CA PRO A 114 2.39 9.76 2.59
C PRO A 114 1.61 8.49 2.96
N ALA A 115 0.90 7.92 1.98
CA ALA A 115 0.19 6.65 2.16
C ALA A 115 1.16 5.48 2.37
N ALA A 116 2.21 5.41 1.55
CA ALA A 116 3.23 4.38 1.65
C ALA A 116 3.99 4.41 2.98
N ALA A 117 4.30 5.59 3.52
CA ALA A 117 4.99 5.76 4.79
C ALA A 117 4.16 5.20 5.97
N LYS A 118 2.87 5.58 6.05
CA LYS A 118 1.94 5.05 7.06
C LYS A 118 1.80 3.53 6.95
N MET A 119 1.67 3.02 5.72
CA MET A 119 1.50 1.59 5.48
C MET A 119 2.77 0.79 5.78
N ASN A 120 3.95 1.30 5.42
CA ASN A 120 5.22 0.68 5.77
C ASN A 120 5.37 0.55 7.29
N SER A 121 5.05 1.62 8.04
CA SER A 121 5.09 1.59 9.51
C SER A 121 4.11 0.57 10.09
N PHE A 122 2.88 0.52 9.56
CA PHE A 122 1.87 -0.47 9.96
C PHE A 122 2.33 -1.91 9.72
N TYR A 123 2.83 -2.23 8.52
CA TYR A 123 3.30 -3.58 8.20
C TYR A 123 4.55 -3.98 9.01
N TRP A 124 5.44 -3.05 9.33
CA TRP A 124 6.59 -3.35 10.19
C TRP A 124 6.17 -3.74 11.61
N ARG A 125 5.15 -3.08 12.18
CA ARG A 125 4.58 -3.52 13.46
C ARG A 125 4.04 -4.95 13.39
N LEU A 126 3.33 -5.29 12.30
CA LEU A 126 2.84 -6.66 12.08
C LEU A 126 4.00 -7.67 11.96
N PHE A 127 5.05 -7.35 11.20
CA PHE A 127 6.23 -8.20 11.07
C PHE A 127 7.00 -8.37 12.38
N ASP A 128 7.01 -7.34 13.23
CA ASP A 128 7.61 -7.39 14.57
C ASP A 128 6.72 -8.14 15.60
N GLY A 129 5.58 -8.71 15.16
CA GLY A 129 4.72 -9.56 15.96
C GLY A 129 3.58 -8.84 16.71
N ASP A 130 3.36 -7.55 16.44
CA ASP A 130 2.22 -6.82 17.01
C ASP A 130 0.92 -7.20 16.31
N MET A 131 0.30 -8.28 16.77
CA MET A 131 -0.99 -8.77 16.28
C MET A 131 -2.17 -7.83 16.61
N THR A 132 -1.94 -6.79 17.42
CA THR A 132 -2.96 -5.78 17.76
C THR A 132 -2.81 -4.50 16.96
N ALA A 133 -1.85 -4.45 16.03
CA ALA A 133 -1.66 -3.30 15.18
C ALA A 133 -2.92 -3.04 14.35
N GLU A 134 -3.43 -1.83 14.46
CA GLU A 134 -4.59 -1.39 13.69
C GLU A 134 -4.15 -0.59 12.47
N TYR A 135 -4.83 -0.78 11.35
CA TYR A 135 -4.60 0.00 10.15
C TYR A 135 -4.84 1.50 10.44
N PRO A 136 -3.88 2.39 10.17
CA PRO A 136 -3.92 3.78 10.65
C PRO A 136 -4.93 4.68 9.93
N GLY A 137 -5.57 4.20 8.86
CA GLY A 137 -6.42 5.02 8.00
C GLY A 137 -5.63 6.06 7.17
N LEU A 138 -6.22 6.51 6.06
CA LEU A 138 -5.70 7.61 5.24
C LEU A 138 -6.66 8.79 5.19
#